data_AF-A0A3A6QW38-F1
#
_entry.id   AF-A0A3A6QW38-F1
#
_cell.length_a   1.000
_cell.length_b   1.000
_cell.length_c   1.000
_cell.angle_alpha   90.00
_cell.angle_beta   90.00
_cell.angle_gamma   90.00
#
_symmetry.space_group_name_H-M   'P 1'
#
loop_
_entity.id
_entity.type
_entity.pdbx_description
1 polymer ?
#
loop_
_entity_poly.entity_id
_entity_poly.type
_entity_poly.pdbx_seq_one_letter_code
_entity_poly.pdbx_strand_id
1 'polypeptide(L)'
;MRQRGFLSAELSQYLIVALLLFTLFVPPLFQWARLYQNAASINQTIETITQAAQFHYAKTVLTTRCLPQTALSLADLDLPLTHDDVRYEVRYLQSGAPKARPSGIQVGVTIIEPKLHNVATRLTPDEIQGATLLFNAPLNYQLPDWQQLDISTGCIR
;
A
#
# COMPACT_ATOMS: atom_id res chain seq x y z
N MET A 1 21.21 59.83 -28.86
CA MET A 1 20.33 58.68 -29.18
C MET A 1 20.30 57.75 -27.98
N ARG A 2 19.17 57.66 -27.27
CA ARG A 2 19.05 56.95 -25.98
C ARG A 2 18.10 55.77 -26.14
N GLN A 3 18.60 54.68 -26.73
CA GLN A 3 17.94 53.36 -26.73
C GLN A 3 18.40 52.59 -25.49
N ARG A 4 17.84 52.91 -24.32
CA ARG A 4 18.01 52.12 -23.08
C ARG A 4 16.75 52.29 -22.24
N GLY A 5 15.77 51.41 -22.43
CA GLY A 5 14.54 51.45 -21.63
C GLY A 5 13.43 50.51 -22.10
N PHE A 6 13.36 50.20 -23.41
CA PHE A 6 12.27 49.38 -23.95
C PHE A 6 12.45 47.89 -23.61
N LEU A 7 13.66 47.36 -23.82
CA LEU A 7 13.99 45.96 -23.51
C LEU A 7 13.94 45.62 -22.02
N SER A 8 14.25 46.56 -21.12
CA SER A 8 14.20 46.32 -19.67
C SER A 8 12.80 46.40 -19.09
N ALA A 9 11.94 47.29 -19.63
CA ALA A 9 10.58 47.47 -19.15
C ALA A 9 9.70 46.27 -19.50
N GLU A 10 9.75 45.80 -20.76
CA GLU A 10 9.00 44.61 -21.16
C GLU A 10 9.50 43.35 -20.44
N LEU A 11 10.82 43.18 -20.29
CA LEU A 11 11.40 42.08 -19.52
C LEU A 11 10.90 42.08 -18.06
N SER A 12 10.86 43.25 -17.42
CA SER A 12 10.35 43.36 -16.04
C SER A 12 8.87 43.01 -15.93
N GLN A 13 8.08 43.35 -16.95
CA GLN A 13 6.66 43.04 -17.01
C GLN A 13 6.42 41.53 -17.22
N TYR A 14 7.19 40.88 -18.09
CA TYR A 14 7.19 39.42 -18.24
C TYR A 14 7.59 38.71 -16.95
N LEU A 15 8.58 39.24 -16.22
CA LEU A 15 9.05 38.65 -14.96
C LEU A 15 7.98 38.73 -13.87
N ILE A 16 7.28 39.85 -13.76
CA ILE A 16 6.15 40.03 -12.81
C ILE A 16 5.00 39.08 -13.14
N VAL A 17 4.62 38.98 -14.41
CA VAL A 17 3.54 38.06 -14.85
C VAL A 17 3.94 36.61 -14.62
N ALA A 18 5.19 36.24 -14.91
CA ALA A 18 5.71 34.90 -14.65
C ALA A 18 5.73 34.58 -13.15
N LEU A 19 6.14 35.52 -12.30
CA LEU A 19 6.09 35.36 -10.83
C LEU A 19 4.65 35.19 -10.33
N LEU A 20 3.71 36.01 -10.82
CA LEU A 20 2.29 35.88 -10.48
C LEU A 20 1.74 34.52 -10.89
N LEU A 21 2.01 34.08 -12.11
CA LEU A 21 1.66 32.73 -12.58
C LEU A 21 2.27 31.65 -11.70
N PHE A 22 3.55 31.78 -11.34
CA PHE A 22 4.23 30.80 -10.49
C PHE A 22 3.58 30.72 -9.11
N THR A 23 3.29 31.87 -8.48
CA THR A 23 2.62 31.89 -7.16
C THR A 23 1.19 31.34 -7.20
N LEU A 24 0.49 31.47 -8.33
CA LEU A 24 -0.86 30.95 -8.50
C LEU A 24 -0.87 29.43 -8.73
N PHE A 25 0.05 28.94 -9.56
CA PHE A 25 0.04 27.53 -10.02
C PHE A 25 0.88 26.58 -9.17
N VAL A 26 1.94 27.04 -8.49
CA VAL A 26 2.80 26.17 -7.70
C VAL A 26 2.09 25.54 -6.49
N PRO A 27 1.33 26.28 -5.66
CA PRO A 27 0.67 25.69 -4.50
C PRO A 27 -0.25 24.50 -4.81
N PRO A 28 -1.17 24.56 -5.81
CA PRO A 28 -2.03 23.42 -6.12
C PRO A 28 -1.24 22.25 -6.72
N LEU A 29 -0.22 22.51 -7.54
CA LEU A 29 0.65 21.47 -8.10
C LEU A 29 1.44 20.74 -7.00
N PHE A 30 1.94 21.47 -6.01
CA PHE A 30 2.69 20.90 -4.90
C PHE A 30 1.81 20.00 -4.03
N GLN A 31 0.59 20.44 -3.73
CA GLN A 31 -0.37 19.61 -2.98
C GLN A 31 -0.74 18.34 -3.75
N TRP A 32 -0.97 18.45 -5.05
CA TRP A 32 -1.27 17.31 -5.91
C TRP A 32 -0.12 16.30 -5.96
N ALA A 33 1.12 16.78 -6.13
CA ALA A 33 2.32 15.93 -6.13
C ALA A 33 2.50 15.20 -4.79
N ARG A 34 2.29 15.88 -3.67
CA ARG A 34 2.39 15.28 -2.33
C ARG A 34 1.35 14.18 -2.10
N LEU A 35 0.10 14.40 -2.54
CA LEU A 35 -0.95 13.37 -2.46
C LEU A 35 -0.59 12.13 -3.28
N TYR A 36 -0.02 12.33 -4.48
CA TYR A 36 0.41 11.22 -5.33
C TYR A 36 1.57 10.42 -4.71
N GLN A 37 2.58 11.10 -4.16
CA GLN A 37 3.71 10.46 -3.48
C GLN A 37 3.25 9.63 -2.27
N ASN A 38 2.32 10.17 -1.47
CA ASN A 38 1.78 9.47 -0.32
C ASN A 38 1.00 8.21 -0.73
N ALA A 39 0.15 8.30 -1.78
CA ALA A 39 -0.58 7.15 -2.30
C ALA A 39 0.37 6.06 -2.82
N ALA A 40 1.42 6.47 -3.56
CA ALA A 40 2.42 5.55 -4.09
C ALA A 40 3.21 4.85 -2.98
N SER A 41 3.59 5.58 -1.92
CA SER A 41 4.25 4.99 -0.76
C SER A 41 3.37 3.96 -0.07
N ILE A 42 2.09 4.24 0.13
CA ILE A 42 1.16 3.29 0.78
C ILE A 42 1.01 2.03 -0.08
N ASN A 43 0.83 2.18 -1.40
CA ASN A 43 0.76 1.03 -2.32
C ASN A 43 2.03 0.18 -2.26
N GLN A 44 3.21 0.80 -2.26
CA GLN A 44 4.47 0.08 -2.13
C GLN A 44 4.58 -0.66 -0.79
N THR A 45 4.09 -0.06 0.30
CA THR A 45 4.02 -0.72 1.61
C THR A 45 3.07 -1.92 1.59
N ILE A 46 1.89 -1.80 0.97
CA ILE A 46 0.93 -2.90 0.80
C ILE A 46 1.57 -4.07 0.02
N GLU A 47 2.26 -3.77 -1.07
CA GLU A 47 2.98 -4.77 -1.86
C GLU A 47 4.08 -5.45 -1.04
N THR A 48 4.84 -4.69 -0.26
CA THR A 48 5.90 -5.22 0.60
C THR A 48 5.34 -6.14 1.70
N ILE A 49 4.25 -5.72 2.37
CA ILE A 49 3.55 -6.55 3.36
C ILE A 49 3.04 -7.85 2.71
N THR A 50 2.47 -7.74 1.52
CA THR A 50 1.93 -8.89 0.78
C THR A 50 3.05 -9.87 0.43
N GLN A 51 4.18 -9.40 -0.10
CA GLN A 51 5.33 -10.24 -0.45
C GLN A 51 5.92 -10.93 0.79
N ALA A 52 6.09 -10.18 1.88
CA ALA A 52 6.57 -10.74 3.15
C ALA A 52 5.59 -11.80 3.69
N ALA A 53 4.27 -11.57 3.58
CA ALA A 53 3.25 -12.52 4.01
C ALA A 53 3.24 -13.81 3.17
N GLN A 54 3.49 -13.71 1.87
CA GLN A 54 3.68 -14.87 1.01
C GLN A 54 4.94 -15.66 1.38
N PHE A 55 6.05 -14.96 1.64
CA PHE A 55 7.29 -15.59 2.07
C PHE A 55 7.15 -16.27 3.44
N HIS A 56 6.52 -15.60 4.40
CA HIS A 56 6.21 -16.13 5.71
C HIS A 56 5.34 -17.40 5.62
N TYR A 57 4.33 -17.38 4.75
CA TYR A 57 3.49 -18.54 4.47
C TYR A 57 4.32 -19.71 3.95
N ALA A 58 5.10 -19.49 2.89
CA ALA A 58 5.94 -20.51 2.28
C ALA A 58 6.94 -21.09 3.29
N LYS A 59 7.61 -20.24 4.06
CA LYS A 59 8.56 -20.65 5.10
C LYS A 59 7.88 -21.48 6.17
N THR A 60 6.72 -21.05 6.67
CA THR A 60 5.97 -21.77 7.72
C THR A 60 5.51 -23.14 7.25
N VAL A 61 4.99 -23.25 6.02
CA VAL A 61 4.59 -24.53 5.44
C VAL A 61 5.80 -25.46 5.28
N LEU A 62 6.95 -24.94 4.85
CA LEU A 62 8.17 -25.74 4.71
C LEU A 62 8.75 -26.22 6.05
N THR A 63 8.68 -25.39 7.10
CA THR A 63 9.28 -25.72 8.40
C THR A 63 8.37 -26.59 9.26
N THR A 64 7.08 -26.27 9.31
CA THR A 64 6.11 -26.97 10.18
C THR A 64 5.41 -28.12 9.47
N ARG A 65 5.47 -28.16 8.13
CA ARG A 65 4.65 -29.04 7.28
C ARG A 65 3.14 -28.84 7.49
N CYS A 66 2.70 -27.75 8.11
CA CYS A 66 1.28 -27.47 8.34
C CYS A 66 0.85 -26.19 7.63
N LEU A 67 -0.40 -26.16 7.18
CA LEU A 67 -1.01 -24.98 6.57
C LEU A 67 -1.32 -23.95 7.66
N PRO A 68 -0.69 -22.76 7.64
CA PRO A 68 -0.95 -21.74 8.65
C PRO A 68 -2.41 -21.28 8.57
N GLN A 69 -3.04 -21.21 9.73
CA GLN A 69 -4.42 -20.77 9.88
C GLN A 69 -4.47 -19.24 10.04
N THR A 70 -5.68 -18.66 10.06
CA THR A 70 -6.03 -17.22 10.01
C THR A 70 -5.10 -16.20 10.68
N ALA A 71 -4.39 -16.57 11.75
CA ALA A 71 -3.54 -15.67 12.51
C ALA A 71 -2.22 -15.39 11.75
N LEU A 72 -2.24 -14.35 10.92
CA LEU A 72 -1.05 -13.62 10.53
C LEU A 72 -1.15 -12.26 11.20
N SER A 73 -0.10 -11.84 11.88
CA SER A 73 0.01 -10.48 12.40
C SER A 73 1.17 -9.77 11.75
N LEU A 74 1.14 -8.44 11.80
CA LEU A 74 2.23 -7.61 11.31
C LEU A 74 3.55 -7.89 12.05
N ALA A 75 3.45 -8.26 13.33
CA ALA A 75 4.59 -8.60 14.17
C ALA A 75 5.32 -9.86 13.69
N ASP A 76 4.60 -10.79 13.05
CA ASP A 76 5.19 -12.02 12.51
C ASP A 76 6.04 -11.78 11.25
N LEU A 77 5.88 -10.61 10.62
CA LEU A 77 6.55 -10.27 9.36
C LEU A 77 7.88 -9.53 9.55
N ASP A 78 8.21 -9.11 10.78
CA ASP A 78 9.43 -8.35 11.13
C ASP A 78 9.73 -7.18 10.18
N LEU A 79 8.67 -6.44 9.80
CA LEU A 79 8.75 -5.30 8.88
C LEU A 79 8.87 -4.00 9.66
N PRO A 80 9.91 -3.16 9.41
CA PRO A 80 9.98 -1.82 9.96
C PRO A 80 9.00 -0.89 9.21
N LEU A 81 7.71 -0.93 9.58
CA LEU A 81 6.74 0.03 9.06
C LEU A 81 6.95 1.37 9.76
N THR A 82 7.14 2.42 8.97
CA THR A 82 7.51 3.75 9.46
C THR A 82 6.45 4.78 9.06
N HIS A 83 5.21 4.57 9.50
CA HIS A 83 4.11 5.48 9.18
C HIS A 83 3.18 5.62 10.39
N ASP A 84 3.43 6.62 11.24
CA ASP A 84 2.56 6.95 12.39
C ASP A 84 1.14 7.39 11.94
N ASP A 85 1.00 7.80 10.68
CA ASP A 85 -0.24 8.32 10.13
C ASP A 85 -1.22 7.23 9.63
N VAL A 86 -0.75 5.98 9.50
CA VAL A 86 -1.49 4.87 8.87
C VAL A 86 -1.26 3.58 9.64
N ARG A 87 -2.34 2.92 10.06
CA ARG A 87 -2.28 1.59 10.66
C ARG A 87 -2.48 0.51 9.61
N TYR A 88 -1.58 -0.47 9.60
CA TYR A 88 -1.68 -1.64 8.75
C TYR A 88 -2.07 -2.87 9.56
N GLU A 89 -3.01 -3.63 9.04
CA GLU A 89 -3.42 -4.93 9.54
C GLU A 89 -3.26 -5.94 8.41
N VAL A 90 -2.86 -7.17 8.72
CA VAL A 90 -2.67 -8.22 7.71
C VAL A 90 -3.32 -9.49 8.23
N ARG A 91 -3.91 -10.29 7.34
CA ARG A 91 -4.47 -11.60 7.69
C ARG A 91 -4.51 -12.54 6.49
N TYR A 92 -4.49 -13.84 6.76
CA TYR A 92 -4.78 -14.85 5.72
C TYR A 92 -6.30 -14.97 5.53
N LEU A 93 -6.77 -14.86 4.29
CA LEU A 93 -8.15 -15.13 3.93
C LEU A 93 -8.35 -16.63 3.85
N GLN A 94 -9.17 -17.20 4.74
CA GLN A 94 -9.48 -18.62 4.69
C GLN A 94 -10.53 -18.91 3.62
N SER A 95 -10.35 -20.01 2.91
CA SER A 95 -11.47 -20.63 2.21
C SER A 95 -12.43 -21.19 3.26
N GLY A 96 -13.75 -21.16 3.01
CA GLY A 96 -14.76 -21.55 4.00
C GLY A 96 -14.70 -22.99 4.53
N ALA A 97 -13.69 -23.77 4.13
CA ALA A 97 -13.40 -25.08 4.67
C ALA A 97 -12.36 -24.99 5.81
N PRO A 98 -12.60 -25.62 6.97
CA PRO A 98 -11.64 -25.61 8.06
C PRO A 98 -10.35 -26.31 7.65
N LYS A 99 -9.20 -25.76 8.07
CA LYS A 99 -7.86 -26.33 7.80
C LYS A 99 -7.51 -26.45 6.31
N ALA A 100 -8.27 -25.75 5.46
CA ALA A 100 -7.95 -25.62 4.06
C ALA A 100 -6.86 -24.55 3.86
N ARG A 101 -6.34 -24.53 2.64
CA ARG A 101 -5.42 -23.49 2.21
C ARG A 101 -6.13 -22.12 2.27
N PRO A 102 -5.44 -21.07 2.75
CA PRO A 102 -5.90 -19.72 2.54
C PRO A 102 -6.10 -19.40 1.05
N SER A 103 -7.19 -18.73 0.72
CA SER A 103 -7.46 -18.25 -0.64
C SER A 103 -6.58 -17.06 -1.01
N GLY A 104 -6.17 -16.27 -0.02
CA GLY A 104 -5.41 -15.05 -0.23
C GLY A 104 -4.84 -14.44 1.03
N ILE A 105 -4.24 -13.27 0.85
CA ILE A 105 -3.77 -12.38 1.91
C ILE A 105 -4.62 -11.13 1.81
N GLN A 106 -5.09 -10.63 2.95
CA GLN A 106 -5.76 -9.35 3.04
C GLN A 106 -4.91 -8.40 3.87
N VAL A 107 -4.69 -7.20 3.33
CA VAL A 107 -4.05 -6.08 3.99
C VAL A 107 -5.11 -5.02 4.23
N GLY A 108 -5.38 -4.70 5.50
CA GLY A 108 -6.22 -3.59 5.90
C GLY A 108 -5.39 -2.35 6.19
N VAL A 109 -5.83 -1.21 5.66
CA VAL A 109 -5.15 0.08 5.80
C VAL A 109 -6.13 1.06 6.45
N THR A 110 -5.86 1.47 7.68
CA THR A 110 -6.66 2.47 8.40
C THR A 110 -5.91 3.80 8.39
N ILE A 111 -6.50 4.83 7.81
CA ILE A 111 -5.91 6.17 7.77
C ILE A 111 -6.27 6.89 9.08
N ILE A 112 -5.25 7.24 9.88
CA ILE A 112 -5.43 7.90 11.17
C ILE A 112 -5.42 9.42 11.01
N GLU A 113 -4.49 9.94 10.21
CA GLU A 113 -4.32 11.39 10.02
C GLU A 113 -5.36 11.96 9.04
N PRO A 114 -6.17 12.97 9.45
CA PRO A 114 -7.22 13.56 8.60
C PRO A 114 -6.70 14.15 7.28
N LYS A 115 -5.46 14.67 7.27
CA LYS A 115 -4.83 15.25 6.08
C LYS A 115 -4.60 14.23 4.96
N LEU A 116 -4.61 12.94 5.29
CA LEU A 116 -4.44 11.83 4.34
C LEU A 116 -5.79 11.26 3.85
N HIS A 117 -6.95 11.78 4.28
CA HIS A 117 -8.25 11.33 3.76
C HIS A 117 -8.36 11.47 2.25
N ASN A 118 -7.76 12.51 1.68
CA ASN A 118 -7.74 12.69 0.22
C ASN A 118 -6.86 11.65 -0.49
N VAL A 119 -5.92 11.01 0.20
CA VAL A 119 -5.11 9.91 -0.34
C VAL A 119 -5.96 8.65 -0.55
N ALA A 120 -6.98 8.41 0.29
CA ALA A 120 -7.92 7.31 0.10
C ALA A 120 -8.58 7.31 -1.29
N THR A 121 -8.85 8.50 -1.86
CA THR A 121 -9.46 8.64 -3.19
C THR A 121 -8.54 8.19 -4.33
N ARG A 122 -7.24 8.03 -4.07
CA ARG A 122 -6.23 7.58 -5.04
C ARG A 122 -5.82 6.13 -4.83
N LEU A 123 -6.21 5.54 -3.71
CA LEU A 123 -6.05 4.13 -3.46
C LEU A 123 -7.22 3.39 -4.13
N THR A 124 -6.94 2.21 -4.69
CA THR A 124 -7.95 1.34 -5.30
C THR A 124 -8.14 0.10 -4.44
N PRO A 125 -8.83 0.21 -3.29
CA PRO A 125 -9.11 -0.95 -2.43
C PRO A 125 -10.12 -1.87 -3.09
N ASP A 126 -10.04 -3.15 -2.75
CA ASP A 126 -11.04 -4.14 -3.16
C ASP A 126 -12.32 -4.01 -2.35
N GLU A 127 -12.21 -3.60 -1.09
CA GLU A 127 -13.34 -3.39 -0.20
C GLU A 127 -13.07 -2.23 0.78
N ILE A 128 -14.12 -1.49 1.14
CA ILE A 128 -14.05 -0.39 2.11
C ILE A 128 -14.93 -0.73 3.30
N GLN A 129 -14.33 -0.82 4.50
CA GLN A 129 -15.02 -1.11 5.76
C GLN A 129 -14.82 0.05 6.74
N GLY A 130 -15.79 0.97 6.77
CA GLY A 130 -15.71 2.17 7.60
C GLY A 130 -14.54 3.06 7.21
N ALA A 131 -13.54 3.18 8.10
CA ALA A 131 -12.30 3.92 7.87
C ALA A 131 -11.14 3.05 7.35
N THR A 132 -11.39 1.75 7.14
CA THR A 132 -10.36 0.79 6.73
C THR A 132 -10.54 0.45 5.26
N LEU A 133 -9.46 0.58 4.49
CA LEU A 133 -9.36 0.17 3.10
C LEU A 133 -8.75 -1.23 3.05
N LEU A 134 -9.45 -2.19 2.45
CA LEU A 134 -9.01 -3.58 2.36
C LEU A 134 -8.48 -3.89 0.97
N PHE A 135 -7.30 -4.48 0.93
CA PHE A 135 -6.62 -4.93 -0.28
C PHE A 135 -6.40 -6.44 -0.20
N ASN A 136 -6.89 -7.16 -1.20
CA ASN A 136 -6.88 -8.59 -1.30
C ASN A 136 -5.87 -9.02 -2.37
N ALA A 137 -4.85 -9.74 -1.96
CA ALA A 137 -3.88 -10.33 -2.87
C ALA A 137 -4.07 -11.86 -2.93
N PRO A 138 -4.02 -12.47 -4.12
CA PRO A 138 -4.05 -13.93 -4.23
C PRO A 138 -2.80 -14.53 -3.59
N LEU A 139 -2.97 -15.64 -2.88
CA LEU A 139 -1.84 -16.40 -2.33
C LEU A 139 -1.33 -17.33 -3.43
N ASN A 140 -0.32 -16.90 -4.18
CA ASN A 140 0.29 -17.69 -5.25
C ASN A 140 1.37 -18.63 -4.69
N TYR A 141 0.95 -19.70 -4.01
CA TYR A 141 1.87 -20.73 -3.53
C TYR A 141 1.39 -22.12 -3.95
N GLN A 142 2.14 -22.78 -4.83
CA GLN A 142 1.88 -24.17 -5.19
C GLN A 142 2.70 -25.06 -4.25
N LEU A 143 2.02 -25.81 -3.37
CA LEU A 143 2.69 -26.89 -2.66
C LEU A 143 3.12 -27.96 -3.67
N PRO A 144 4.33 -28.53 -3.53
CA PRO A 144 4.76 -29.65 -4.36
C PRO A 144 3.85 -30.88 -4.22
N ASP A 145 3.40 -31.20 -2.99
CA ASP A 145 2.69 -32.45 -2.67
C ASP A 145 1.36 -32.21 -1.92
N TRP A 146 0.34 -31.77 -2.64
CA TRP A 146 -1.03 -31.67 -2.09
C TRP A 146 -1.63 -33.02 -1.69
N GLN A 147 -1.15 -34.11 -2.28
CA GLN A 147 -1.69 -35.45 -2.06
C GLN A 147 -1.42 -35.99 -0.65
N GLN A 148 -0.44 -35.42 0.05
CA GLN A 148 -0.07 -35.81 1.42
C GLN A 148 -0.72 -34.94 2.49
N LEU A 149 -1.56 -33.97 2.10
CA LEU A 149 -2.27 -33.11 3.04
C LEU A 149 -3.37 -33.88 3.77
N ASP A 150 -3.21 -34.02 5.09
CA ASP A 150 -4.26 -34.53 5.97
C ASP A 150 -5.23 -33.40 6.29
N ILE A 151 -6.40 -33.40 5.64
CA ILE A 151 -7.45 -32.38 5.77
C ILE A 151 -7.95 -32.29 7.23
N SER A 152 -7.86 -33.38 7.99
CA SER A 152 -8.29 -33.40 9.39
C SER A 152 -7.35 -32.64 10.31
N THR A 153 -6.06 -32.55 9.97
CA THR A 153 -5.04 -31.86 10.78
C THR A 153 -4.53 -30.57 10.15
N GLY A 154 -4.68 -30.42 8.83
CA GLY A 154 -4.11 -29.31 8.05
C GLY A 154 -2.61 -29.47 7.78
N CYS A 155 -2.05 -30.66 8.00
CA CYS A 155 -0.62 -30.93 7.89
C CYS A 155 -0.29 -31.96 6.80
N ILE A 156 0.89 -31.83 6.22
CA ILE A 156 1.45 -32.71 5.19
C ILE A 156 2.19 -33.86 5.90
N ARG A 157 1.85 -35.10 5.55
CA ARG A 157 2.50 -36.32 6.09
C ARG A 157 3.83 -36.60 5.42
#